data_AF-A0AAP0LKE2-F1
#
_entry.id   AF-A0AAP0LKE2-F1
#
_cell.length_a   1.000
_cell.length_b   1.000
_cell.length_c   1.000
_cell.angle_alpha   90.00
_cell.angle_beta   90.00
_cell.angle_gamma   90.00
#
_symmetry.space_group_name_H-M   'P 1'
#
loop_
_entity.id
_entity.type
_entity.pdbx_description
1 polymer ?
#
loop_
_entity_poly.entity_id
_entity_poly.type
_entity_poly.pdbx_seq_one_letter_code
_entity_poly.pdbx_strand_id
1 'polypeptide(L)'
;MGSLLSSRSFTLCVLLVLMFAQKSTSRKVVTKDNQQALANTDGHSSSSHMMNNHMDPSEQIFFTISDLKIGKSLPIYFSYKDPSTSPHLLPRDEANSIPFSSSELPYLLEFFSFSKDSHQAEAMKYTLTQCELQPLKGETKFCATSLESMLDFTRGVFGLETNFKILTTNFITNPLIGNPLQNYTILKLPEEIYAPKMVACHSMPYPYAVFYCHYQESENKLFQVSLTGENGVRVEAAAVCHMDTSQWNRDHASFRVLKIKPGTSPVCHFLPVDNLVWVPDQLPA
;
A
#
# COMPACT_ATOMS: atom_id res chain seq x y z
N MET A 1 13.15 -45.50 36.18
CA MET A 1 12.77 -44.89 34.89
C MET A 1 11.48 -44.12 35.12
N GLY A 2 11.47 -42.80 34.88
CA GLY A 2 10.29 -41.96 35.04
C GLY A 2 10.50 -40.82 36.04
N SER A 3 10.87 -39.63 35.54
CA SER A 3 10.59 -38.31 36.17
C SER A 3 11.19 -37.11 35.41
N LEU A 4 12.01 -37.32 34.35
CA LEU A 4 12.65 -36.21 33.61
C LEU A 4 11.88 -35.67 32.40
N LEU A 5 10.76 -36.29 32.00
CA LEU A 5 9.96 -35.86 30.83
C LEU A 5 8.84 -34.86 31.16
N SER A 6 8.40 -34.78 32.42
CA SER A 6 7.28 -33.89 32.79
C SER A 6 7.70 -32.42 32.98
N SER A 7 8.97 -32.16 33.33
CA SER A 7 9.45 -30.80 33.60
C SER A 7 9.64 -29.99 32.32
N ARG A 8 10.19 -30.60 31.25
CA ARG A 8 10.44 -29.93 29.96
C ARG A 8 9.14 -29.52 29.24
N SER A 9 8.08 -30.32 29.36
CA SER A 9 6.78 -30.00 28.75
C SER A 9 6.08 -28.83 29.45
N PHE A 10 6.26 -28.70 30.77
CA PHE A 10 5.69 -27.58 31.54
C PHE A 10 6.42 -26.26 31.26
N THR A 11 7.76 -26.30 31.11
CA THR A 11 8.54 -25.09 30.76
C THR A 11 8.22 -24.59 29.35
N LEU A 12 7.96 -25.50 28.40
CA LEU A 12 7.56 -25.14 27.03
C LEU A 12 6.15 -24.52 26.98
N CYS A 13 5.20 -25.05 27.76
CA CYS A 13 3.86 -24.46 27.87
C CYS A 13 3.86 -23.09 28.56
N VAL A 14 4.71 -22.87 29.57
CA VAL A 14 4.82 -21.56 30.25
C VAL A 14 5.47 -20.50 29.35
N LEU A 15 6.44 -20.88 28.51
CA LEU A 15 7.02 -19.98 27.50
C LEU A 15 6.02 -19.61 26.39
N LEU A 16 5.18 -20.55 25.95
CA LEU A 16 4.11 -20.26 24.99
C LEU A 16 3.08 -19.29 25.58
N VAL A 17 2.65 -19.47 26.83
CA VAL A 17 1.70 -18.54 27.50
C VAL A 17 2.31 -17.16 27.76
N LEU A 18 3.62 -17.06 28.00
CA LEU A 18 4.30 -15.76 28.15
C LEU A 18 4.49 -15.01 26.83
N MET A 19 4.56 -15.70 25.68
CA MET A 19 4.56 -15.08 24.35
C MET A 19 3.18 -14.52 23.97
N PHE A 20 2.09 -15.11 24.47
CA PHE A 20 0.72 -14.58 24.30
C PHE A 20 0.35 -13.47 25.29
N ALA A 21 1.16 -13.21 26.31
CA ALA A 21 0.90 -12.18 27.32
C ALA A 21 1.61 -10.84 27.07
N GLN A 22 2.37 -10.70 25.97
CA GLN A 22 2.83 -9.38 25.52
C GLN A 22 1.64 -8.63 24.91
N LYS A 23 0.91 -7.94 25.80
CA LYS A 23 -0.03 -6.86 25.49
C LYS A 23 0.41 -6.10 24.23
N SER A 24 -0.31 -6.34 23.14
CA SER A 24 -0.39 -5.41 22.02
C SER A 24 -0.86 -4.07 22.59
N THR A 25 0.11 -3.18 22.77
CA THR A 25 -0.18 -1.84 23.28
C THR A 25 -0.68 -1.04 22.07
N SER A 26 -1.98 -1.14 21.78
CA SER A 26 -2.63 -0.21 20.86
C SER A 26 -2.39 1.21 21.37
N ARG A 27 -1.54 1.97 20.67
CA ARG A 27 -1.44 3.42 20.88
C ARG A 27 -2.30 4.14 19.87
N LYS A 28 -3.10 5.03 20.44
CA LYS A 28 -4.07 5.93 19.84
C LYS A 28 -3.48 6.71 18.66
N VAL A 29 -4.18 6.67 17.53
CA VAL A 29 -4.21 7.81 16.61
C VAL A 29 -5.20 8.80 17.21
N VAL A 30 -4.79 10.06 17.31
CA VAL A 30 -5.59 11.15 17.88
C VAL A 30 -6.80 11.41 16.97
N THR A 31 -7.99 10.99 17.40
CA THR A 31 -9.26 11.46 16.86
C THR A 31 -9.85 12.52 17.79
N LYS A 32 -10.45 13.53 17.16
CA LYS A 32 -11.07 14.71 17.77
C LYS A 32 -12.18 14.30 18.73
N ASP A 33 -11.94 14.42 20.03
CA ASP A 33 -13.00 14.58 21.02
C ASP A 33 -12.48 15.46 22.15
N ASN A 34 -12.69 16.77 22.00
CA ASN A 34 -12.89 17.70 23.13
C ASN A 34 -13.25 19.10 22.61
N GLN A 35 -14.55 19.37 22.56
CA GLN A 35 -15.30 20.65 22.45
C GLN A 35 -16.52 20.34 21.57
N GLN A 36 -17.78 20.38 22.00
CA GLN A 36 -18.42 21.22 23.00
C GLN A 36 -19.72 20.55 23.45
N ALA A 37 -20.07 20.77 24.72
CA ALA A 37 -21.39 20.53 25.27
C ALA A 37 -22.37 21.67 24.90
N LEU A 38 -23.67 21.34 24.92
CA LEU A 38 -24.88 22.18 24.81
C LEU A 38 -25.26 22.74 23.42
N ALA A 39 -26.25 22.10 22.76
CA ALA A 39 -27.62 22.62 22.64
C ALA A 39 -28.51 21.63 21.87
N ASN A 40 -29.80 21.65 22.23
CA ASN A 40 -30.84 20.66 21.98
C ASN A 40 -31.46 20.67 20.58
N THR A 41 -32.19 19.56 20.35
CA THR A 41 -33.49 19.37 19.67
C THR A 41 -33.59 19.14 18.15
N ASP A 42 -34.24 18.00 17.90
CA ASP A 42 -35.16 17.62 16.82
C ASP A 42 -34.62 17.17 15.46
N GLY A 43 -34.92 15.90 15.17
CA GLY A 43 -34.48 15.19 14.00
C GLY A 43 -35.35 15.47 12.78
N HIS A 44 -34.70 15.46 11.63
CA HIS A 44 -35.18 14.82 10.41
C HIS A 44 -33.97 14.34 9.60
N SER A 45 -34.10 13.12 9.08
CA SER A 45 -33.15 12.38 8.26
C SER A 45 -32.55 13.23 7.13
N SER A 46 -31.25 13.46 7.18
CA SER A 46 -30.37 13.74 6.03
C SER A 46 -28.93 13.55 6.49
N SER A 47 -28.34 12.38 6.22
CA SER A 47 -26.90 12.13 6.41
C SER A 47 -26.09 12.88 5.34
N SER A 48 -26.12 14.22 5.40
CA SER A 48 -25.10 15.06 4.81
C SER A 48 -24.04 15.32 5.88
N HIS A 49 -23.17 14.32 6.10
CA HIS A 49 -21.92 14.59 6.80
C HIS A 49 -21.14 15.59 5.95
N MET A 50 -21.10 16.84 6.42
CA MET A 50 -20.21 17.87 5.91
C MET A 50 -18.78 17.36 6.05
N MET A 51 -18.21 16.84 4.95
CA MET A 51 -16.82 16.43 4.88
C MET A 51 -15.96 17.69 5.04
N ASN A 52 -15.31 17.78 6.19
CA ASN A 52 -14.21 18.69 6.38
C ASN A 52 -13.15 18.33 5.32
N ASN A 53 -12.84 19.29 4.44
CA ASN A 53 -12.05 19.14 3.20
C ASN A 53 -10.54 18.86 3.44
N HIS A 54 -10.20 18.11 4.48
CA HIS A 54 -8.82 17.72 4.76
C HIS A 54 -8.50 16.49 3.89
N MET A 55 -7.76 16.72 2.80
CA MET A 55 -7.17 15.66 1.98
C MET A 55 -6.30 14.76 2.87
N ASP A 56 -6.42 13.44 2.69
CA ASP A 56 -5.57 12.47 3.39
C ASP A 56 -4.10 12.71 2.98
N PRO A 57 -3.18 12.95 3.93
CA PRO A 57 -1.77 13.14 3.63
C PRO A 57 -1.15 12.04 2.78
N SER A 58 -1.61 10.79 2.87
CA SER A 58 -1.08 9.69 2.07
C SER A 58 -1.41 9.80 0.57
N GLU A 59 -2.38 10.64 0.19
CA GLU A 59 -2.68 10.96 -1.21
C GLU A 59 -1.64 11.92 -1.81
N GLN A 60 -0.76 12.51 -1.00
CA GLN A 60 0.34 13.39 -1.45
C GLN A 60 1.52 12.57 -2.02
N ILE A 61 1.22 11.72 -3.00
CA ILE A 61 2.19 10.97 -3.80
C ILE A 61 2.04 11.27 -5.28
N PHE A 62 0.91 11.87 -5.69
CA PHE A 62 0.61 12.19 -7.08
C PHE A 62 1.32 13.47 -7.53
N PHE A 63 1.80 13.47 -8.77
CA PHE A 63 2.42 14.62 -9.43
C PHE A 63 2.17 14.57 -10.94
N THR A 64 2.56 15.62 -11.67
CA THR A 64 2.51 15.61 -13.15
C THR A 64 3.89 15.31 -13.72
N ILE A 65 3.96 14.68 -14.89
CA ILE A 65 5.26 14.38 -15.52
C ILE A 65 6.15 15.63 -15.70
N SER A 66 5.55 16.82 -15.82
CA SER A 66 6.25 18.10 -15.94
C SER A 66 6.97 18.54 -14.65
N ASP A 67 6.66 17.92 -13.51
CA ASP A 67 7.31 18.14 -12.22
C ASP A 67 8.63 17.38 -12.08
N LEU A 68 8.92 16.40 -12.94
CA LEU A 68 10.16 15.61 -12.94
C LEU A 68 11.36 16.43 -13.46
N LYS A 69 11.77 17.44 -12.68
CA LYS A 69 12.84 18.37 -13.01
C LYS A 69 13.81 18.51 -11.85
N ILE A 70 15.11 18.52 -12.18
CA ILE A 70 16.17 18.75 -11.18
C ILE A 70 15.89 20.05 -10.42
N GLY A 71 16.04 20.01 -9.10
CA GLY A 71 15.83 21.14 -8.21
C GLY A 71 14.36 21.47 -7.92
N LYS A 72 13.39 20.80 -8.57
CA LYS A 72 11.98 20.91 -8.20
C LYS A 72 11.76 20.25 -6.83
N SER A 73 11.09 20.97 -5.95
CA SER A 73 10.62 20.45 -4.66
C SER A 73 9.12 20.14 -4.73
N LEU A 74 8.72 18.99 -4.20
CA LEU A 74 7.34 18.52 -4.13
C LEU A 74 6.99 18.07 -2.71
N PRO A 75 5.79 18.37 -2.17
CA PRO A 75 5.34 17.78 -0.93
C PRO A 75 5.00 16.31 -1.18
N ILE A 76 5.78 15.40 -0.60
CA ILE A 76 5.59 13.95 -0.77
C ILE A 76 5.41 13.29 0.59
N TYR A 77 4.40 12.42 0.67
CA TYR A 77 4.21 11.51 1.79
C TYR A 77 4.97 10.21 1.56
N PHE A 78 6.04 9.99 2.34
CA PHE A 78 6.66 8.67 2.46
C PHE A 78 6.46 8.16 3.88
N SER A 79 5.63 7.12 4.03
CA SER A 79 5.50 6.40 5.29
C SER A 79 6.73 5.53 5.49
N TYR A 80 7.49 5.80 6.56
CA TYR A 80 8.40 4.80 7.08
C TYR A 80 7.61 3.85 7.97
N LYS A 81 7.55 2.58 7.56
CA LYS A 81 7.03 1.49 8.40
C LYS A 81 8.22 0.66 8.84
N ASP A 82 8.29 0.38 10.13
CA ASP A 82 9.27 -0.58 10.65
C ASP A 82 8.97 -1.95 10.03
N PRO A 83 9.91 -2.56 9.28
CA PRO A 83 9.70 -3.86 8.66
C PRO A 83 9.29 -4.95 9.67
N SER A 84 9.72 -4.84 10.93
CA SER A 84 9.35 -5.77 12.01
C SER A 84 7.87 -5.70 12.41
N THR A 85 7.18 -4.61 12.04
CA THR A 85 5.76 -4.39 12.31
C THR A 85 4.87 -4.57 11.07
N SER A 86 5.48 -4.85 9.92
CA SER A 86 4.75 -5.05 8.67
C SER A 86 4.09 -6.42 8.67
N PRO A 87 2.87 -6.57 8.11
CA PRO A 87 2.23 -7.86 7.97
C PRO A 87 3.15 -8.85 7.26
N HIS A 88 3.24 -10.08 7.78
CA HIS A 88 4.08 -11.11 7.19
C HIS A 88 3.42 -11.71 5.95
N LEU A 89 4.25 -12.13 4.99
CA LEU A 89 3.81 -12.98 3.88
C LEU A 89 3.52 -14.38 4.41
N LEU A 90 2.33 -14.89 4.08
CA LEU A 90 2.00 -16.29 4.35
C LEU A 90 2.49 -17.16 3.19
N PRO A 91 3.00 -18.38 3.46
CA PRO A 91 3.17 -19.39 2.44
C PRO A 91 1.86 -19.67 1.72
N ARG A 92 1.94 -20.06 0.44
CA ARG A 92 0.74 -20.31 -0.40
C ARG A 92 -0.29 -21.23 0.27
N ASP A 93 0.15 -22.34 0.87
CA ASP A 93 -0.76 -23.31 1.46
C ASP A 93 -1.53 -22.74 2.67
N GLU A 94 -0.87 -21.92 3.49
CA GLU A 94 -1.50 -21.23 4.60
C GLU A 94 -2.46 -20.14 4.11
N ALA A 95 -2.02 -19.32 3.14
CA ALA A 95 -2.87 -18.29 2.53
C ALA A 95 -4.13 -18.89 1.88
N ASN A 96 -4.00 -20.03 1.18
CA ASN A 96 -5.12 -20.73 0.54
C ASN A 96 -6.07 -21.41 1.53
N SER A 97 -5.61 -21.67 2.76
CA SER A 97 -6.47 -22.21 3.82
C SER A 97 -7.41 -21.16 4.43
N ILE A 98 -7.14 -19.87 4.18
CA ILE A 98 -7.94 -18.75 4.66
C ILE A 98 -8.79 -18.23 3.48
N PRO A 99 -10.13 -18.21 3.58
CA PRO A 99 -10.98 -17.64 2.55
C PRO A 99 -10.63 -16.17 2.27
N PHE A 100 -10.61 -15.77 1.01
CA PHE A 100 -10.34 -14.39 0.61
C PHE A 100 -11.49 -13.83 -0.25
N SER A 101 -12.61 -13.53 0.40
CA SER A 101 -13.79 -12.92 -0.24
C SER A 101 -14.54 -12.00 0.71
N SER A 102 -15.15 -10.94 0.18
CA SER A 102 -16.02 -10.03 0.94
C SER A 102 -17.24 -10.73 1.52
N SER A 103 -17.72 -11.80 0.88
CA SER A 103 -18.84 -12.62 1.37
C SER A 103 -18.52 -13.36 2.67
N GLU A 104 -17.25 -13.68 2.90
CA GLU A 104 -16.73 -14.37 4.09
C GLU A 104 -16.25 -13.39 5.17
N LEU A 105 -16.45 -12.08 4.99
CA LEU A 105 -15.97 -11.07 5.94
C LEU A 105 -16.41 -11.35 7.39
N PRO A 106 -17.67 -11.72 7.70
CA PRO A 106 -18.06 -12.02 9.08
C PRO A 106 -17.23 -13.14 9.71
N TYR A 107 -16.95 -14.21 8.96
CA TYR A 107 -16.10 -15.32 9.39
C TYR A 107 -14.65 -14.85 9.58
N LEU A 108 -14.12 -14.06 8.65
CA LEU A 108 -12.74 -13.58 8.71
C LEU A 108 -12.49 -12.67 9.92
N LEU A 109 -13.46 -11.82 10.28
CA LEU A 109 -13.36 -10.99 11.47
C LEU A 109 -13.30 -11.83 12.75
N GLU A 110 -14.07 -12.92 12.83
CA GLU A 110 -13.99 -13.86 13.94
C GLU A 110 -12.65 -14.61 13.96
N PHE A 111 -12.22 -15.12 12.80
CA PHE A 111 -10.96 -15.84 12.62
C PHE A 111 -9.74 -15.02 13.09
N PHE A 112 -9.69 -13.73 12.73
CA PHE A 112 -8.62 -12.81 13.16
C PHE A 112 -8.91 -12.09 14.48
N SER A 113 -10.01 -12.40 15.16
CA SER A 113 -10.39 -11.79 16.45
C SER A 113 -10.55 -10.26 16.41
N PHE A 114 -11.10 -9.73 15.32
CA PHE A 114 -11.42 -8.30 15.18
C PHE A 114 -12.89 -8.00 15.44
N SER A 115 -13.14 -6.86 16.11
CA SER A 115 -14.49 -6.34 16.27
C SER A 115 -15.03 -5.82 14.93
N LYS A 116 -16.34 -6.00 14.69
CA LYS A 116 -17.02 -5.55 13.45
C LYS A 116 -16.92 -4.04 13.21
N ASP A 117 -16.87 -3.25 14.28
CA ASP A 117 -16.79 -1.78 14.23
C ASP A 117 -15.35 -1.26 14.33
N SER A 118 -14.34 -2.13 14.18
CA SER A 118 -12.94 -1.74 14.26
C SER A 118 -12.40 -1.21 12.93
N HIS A 119 -11.35 -0.39 13.00
CA HIS A 119 -10.63 0.07 11.80
C HIS A 119 -10.04 -1.09 10.99
N GLN A 120 -9.67 -2.19 11.65
CA GLN A 120 -9.21 -3.41 10.99
C GLN A 120 -10.32 -4.04 10.15
N ALA A 121 -11.56 -4.06 10.66
CA ALA A 121 -12.69 -4.58 9.91
C ALA A 121 -13.01 -3.73 8.68
N GLU A 122 -12.94 -2.40 8.81
CA GLU A 122 -13.09 -1.47 7.70
C GLU A 122 -11.98 -1.67 6.65
N ALA A 123 -10.73 -1.79 7.07
CA ALA A 123 -9.59 -2.06 6.20
C ALA A 123 -9.72 -3.40 5.44
N MET A 124 -10.11 -4.48 6.14
CA MET A 124 -10.35 -5.78 5.52
C MET A 124 -11.46 -5.70 4.48
N LYS A 125 -12.58 -5.05 4.82
CA LYS A 125 -13.69 -4.83 3.89
C LYS A 125 -13.23 -4.06 2.66
N TYR A 126 -12.46 -2.99 2.85
CA TYR A 126 -11.89 -2.19 1.77
C TYR A 126 -11.04 -3.06 0.83
N THR A 127 -10.06 -3.80 1.38
CA THR A 127 -9.17 -4.66 0.61
C THR A 127 -9.94 -5.69 -0.22
N LEU A 128 -10.85 -6.45 0.41
CA LEU A 128 -11.66 -7.46 -0.27
C LEU A 128 -12.50 -6.84 -1.39
N THR A 129 -13.13 -5.69 -1.13
CA THR A 129 -13.93 -4.99 -2.14
C THR A 129 -13.07 -4.57 -3.34
N GLN A 130 -11.90 -3.96 -3.11
CA GLN A 130 -11.00 -3.54 -4.21
C GLN A 130 -10.52 -4.73 -5.05
N CYS A 131 -10.22 -5.85 -4.39
CA CYS A 131 -9.80 -7.08 -5.04
C CYS A 131 -10.89 -7.71 -5.92
N GLU A 132 -12.16 -7.60 -5.52
CA GLU A 132 -13.30 -8.17 -6.24
C GLU A 132 -13.89 -7.24 -7.32
N LEU A 133 -13.52 -5.96 -7.34
CA LEU A 133 -13.94 -5.05 -8.41
C LEU A 133 -13.55 -5.61 -9.79
N GLN A 134 -14.32 -5.29 -10.83
CA GLN A 134 -13.91 -5.67 -12.18
C GLN A 134 -12.69 -4.84 -12.63
N PRO A 135 -11.75 -5.43 -13.39
CA PRO A 135 -10.63 -4.68 -13.96
C PRO A 135 -11.12 -3.58 -14.91
N LEU A 136 -10.35 -2.50 -15.01
CA LEU A 136 -10.57 -1.49 -16.05
C LEU A 136 -10.28 -2.06 -17.44
N LYS A 137 -10.75 -1.37 -18.49
CA LYS A 137 -10.44 -1.77 -19.86
C LYS A 137 -8.92 -1.72 -20.10
N GLY A 138 -8.34 -2.84 -20.53
CA GLY A 138 -6.90 -2.99 -20.75
C GLY A 138 -6.09 -3.25 -19.47
N GLU A 139 -6.77 -3.36 -18.32
CA GLU A 139 -6.15 -3.74 -17.05
C GLU A 139 -6.28 -5.24 -16.86
N THR A 140 -5.17 -5.87 -16.48
CA THR A 140 -5.17 -7.19 -15.86
C THR A 140 -4.76 -7.00 -14.40
N LYS A 141 -5.56 -7.46 -13.45
CA LYS A 141 -5.28 -7.33 -12.02
C LYS A 141 -5.47 -8.63 -11.26
N PHE A 142 -4.80 -8.73 -10.13
CA PHE A 142 -4.83 -9.87 -9.23
C PHE A 142 -4.46 -9.43 -7.82
N CYS A 143 -5.22 -9.88 -6.81
CA CYS A 143 -4.81 -9.72 -5.42
C CYS A 143 -4.01 -10.94 -4.97
N ALA A 144 -2.70 -10.74 -4.80
CA ALA A 144 -1.80 -11.76 -4.32
C ALA A 144 -1.86 -11.85 -2.80
N THR A 145 -2.19 -13.05 -2.29
CA THR A 145 -2.24 -13.38 -0.86
C THR A 145 -0.98 -14.09 -0.36
N SER A 146 -0.05 -14.40 -1.28
CA SER A 146 1.25 -15.02 -1.03
C SER A 146 2.27 -14.55 -2.06
N LEU A 147 3.56 -14.64 -1.74
CA LEU A 147 4.63 -14.26 -2.68
C LEU A 147 4.59 -15.14 -3.94
N GLU A 148 4.32 -16.42 -3.77
CA GLU A 148 4.20 -17.38 -4.84
C GLU A 148 3.10 -16.96 -5.80
N SER A 149 1.91 -16.56 -5.28
CA SER A 149 0.79 -16.11 -6.13
C SER A 149 1.12 -14.82 -6.88
N MET A 150 1.89 -13.92 -6.26
CA MET A 150 2.39 -12.71 -6.92
C MET A 150 3.33 -13.07 -8.08
N LEU A 151 4.27 -14.00 -7.85
CA LEU A 151 5.24 -14.43 -8.87
C LEU A 151 4.56 -15.15 -10.04
N ASP A 152 3.55 -15.97 -9.78
CA ASP A 152 2.78 -16.64 -10.85
C ASP A 152 2.03 -15.62 -11.71
N PHE A 153 1.42 -14.60 -11.09
CA PHE A 153 0.79 -13.50 -11.82
C PHE A 153 1.80 -12.73 -12.67
N THR A 154 2.94 -12.34 -12.09
CA THR A 154 4.01 -11.62 -12.80
C THR A 154 4.55 -12.42 -14.00
N ARG A 155 4.77 -13.72 -13.82
CA ARG A 155 5.16 -14.63 -14.91
C ARG A 155 4.08 -14.76 -15.97
N GLY A 156 2.80 -14.77 -15.59
CA GLY A 156 1.67 -14.75 -16.53
C GLY A 156 1.69 -13.53 -17.45
N VAL A 157 2.08 -12.36 -16.93
CA VAL A 157 2.16 -11.10 -17.70
C VAL A 157 3.40 -11.04 -18.61
N PHE A 158 4.57 -11.45 -18.08
CA PHE A 158 5.85 -11.34 -18.79
C PHE A 158 6.20 -12.55 -19.67
N GLY A 159 5.57 -13.70 -19.43
CA GLY A 159 5.95 -14.98 -20.02
C GLY A 159 6.90 -15.77 -19.11
N LEU A 160 6.82 -17.10 -19.19
CA LEU A 160 7.51 -18.02 -18.29
C LEU A 160 9.05 -17.96 -18.39
N GLU A 161 9.57 -17.63 -19.58
CA GLU A 161 11.02 -17.58 -19.87
C GLU A 161 11.63 -16.19 -19.63
N THR A 162 10.81 -15.20 -19.25
CA THR A 162 11.28 -13.83 -19.06
C THR A 162 11.79 -13.65 -17.63
N ASN A 163 13.08 -13.36 -17.49
CA ASN A 163 13.63 -12.89 -16.22
C ASN A 163 13.10 -11.49 -15.89
N PHE A 164 12.92 -11.20 -14.61
CA PHE A 164 12.43 -9.93 -14.13
C PHE A 164 13.08 -9.53 -12.81
N LYS A 165 13.08 -8.22 -12.56
CA LYS A 165 13.61 -7.60 -11.34
C LYS A 165 12.57 -6.70 -10.70
N ILE A 166 12.82 -6.34 -9.45
CA ILE A 166 11.96 -5.46 -8.66
C ILE A 166 12.57 -4.06 -8.62
N LEU A 167 11.72 -3.06 -8.76
CA LEU A 167 11.99 -1.67 -8.42
C LEU A 167 11.06 -1.26 -7.28
N THR A 168 11.63 -0.57 -6.29
CA THR A 168 10.90 -0.11 -5.10
C THR A 168 11.50 1.21 -4.61
N THR A 169 10.79 1.87 -3.72
CA THR A 169 11.24 3.10 -3.08
C THR A 169 12.05 2.78 -1.84
N ASN A 170 13.32 3.20 -1.80
CA ASN A 170 14.24 2.90 -0.72
C ASN A 170 14.76 4.16 -0.03
N PHE A 171 14.73 4.17 1.30
CA PHE A 171 15.46 5.14 2.11
C PHE A 171 16.96 4.78 2.11
N ILE A 172 17.80 5.68 1.58
CA ILE A 172 19.26 5.48 1.50
C ILE A 172 19.95 5.85 2.82
N THR A 173 19.39 6.84 3.52
CA THR A 173 19.81 7.21 4.88
C THR A 173 18.70 6.81 5.84
N ASN A 174 19.06 6.42 7.07
CA ASN A 174 18.05 6.12 8.10
C ASN A 174 17.02 7.26 8.19
N PRO A 175 15.74 6.98 7.97
CA PRO A 175 14.71 8.00 8.10
C PRO A 175 14.71 8.45 9.54
N LEU A 176 14.97 9.74 9.73
CA LEU A 176 14.75 10.36 11.03
C LEU A 176 13.26 10.23 11.34
N ILE A 177 12.92 9.75 12.54
CA ILE A 177 11.55 9.75 13.04
C ILE A 177 11.07 11.20 12.96
N GLY A 178 10.15 11.47 12.05
CA GLY A 178 9.76 12.82 11.66
C GLY A 178 8.46 12.80 10.86
N ASN A 179 8.07 13.96 10.32
CA ASN A 179 6.84 14.06 9.55
C ASN A 179 6.95 13.23 8.25
N PRO A 180 6.08 12.22 8.03
CA PRO A 180 6.10 11.43 6.79
C PRO A 180 5.75 12.29 5.56
N LEU A 181 5.00 13.39 5.75
CA LEU A 181 4.77 14.41 4.72
C LEU A 181 5.79 15.55 4.86
N GLN A 182 6.63 15.72 3.86
CA GLN A 182 7.57 16.86 3.78
C GLN A 182 7.89 17.19 2.34
N ASN A 183 8.57 18.31 2.09
CA ASN A 183 9.07 18.58 0.75
C ASN A 183 10.31 17.74 0.46
N TYR A 184 10.34 17.18 -0.74
CA TYR A 184 11.48 16.48 -1.30
C TYR A 184 11.92 17.16 -2.58
N THR A 185 13.23 17.38 -2.70
CA THR A 185 13.85 18.00 -3.87
C THR A 185 14.50 16.94 -4.76
N ILE A 186 14.22 17.00 -6.06
CA ILE A 186 14.83 16.12 -7.07
C ILE A 186 16.30 16.48 -7.25
N LEU A 187 17.20 15.53 -6.96
CA LEU A 187 18.64 15.73 -6.90
C LEU A 187 19.36 15.61 -8.25
N LYS A 188 18.93 14.66 -9.09
CA LYS A 188 19.50 14.38 -10.40
C LYS A 188 18.40 14.16 -11.43
N LEU A 189 18.77 14.13 -12.71
CA LEU A 189 17.81 13.87 -13.79
C LEU A 189 17.11 12.52 -13.50
N PRO A 190 15.77 12.48 -13.46
CA PRO A 190 15.03 11.24 -13.31
C PRO A 190 15.42 10.23 -14.40
N GLU A 191 15.75 9.02 -14.00
CA GLU A 191 16.13 7.95 -14.91
C GLU A 191 14.86 7.25 -15.41
N GLU A 192 14.53 7.42 -16.69
CA GLU A 192 13.44 6.67 -17.33
C GLU A 192 13.88 5.23 -17.57
N ILE A 193 13.19 4.28 -16.92
CA ILE A 193 13.45 2.86 -17.09
C ILE A 193 12.53 2.35 -18.19
N TYR A 194 13.11 1.93 -19.31
CA TYR A 194 12.35 1.37 -20.41
C TYR A 194 11.74 0.02 -20.01
N ALA A 195 10.44 0.00 -19.72
CA ALA A 195 9.70 -1.19 -19.33
C ALA A 195 8.37 -1.26 -20.10
N PRO A 196 8.35 -1.83 -21.31
CA PRO A 196 7.14 -1.88 -22.16
C PRO A 196 6.01 -2.71 -21.52
N LYS A 197 6.36 -3.63 -20.62
CA LYS A 197 5.44 -4.25 -19.67
C LYS A 197 6.00 -4.05 -18.26
N MET A 198 5.12 -3.76 -17.32
CA MET A 198 5.46 -3.69 -15.90
C MET A 198 4.26 -4.19 -15.06
N VAL A 199 4.53 -4.82 -13.93
CA VAL A 199 3.48 -5.21 -12.97
C VAL A 199 3.70 -4.40 -11.71
N ALA A 200 2.81 -3.46 -11.43
CA ALA A 200 2.81 -2.74 -10.15
C ALA A 200 2.03 -3.54 -9.12
N CYS A 201 2.56 -3.65 -7.91
CA CYS A 201 1.90 -4.29 -6.77
C CYS A 201 1.86 -3.32 -5.59
N HIS A 202 0.64 -3.09 -5.10
CA HIS A 202 0.33 -2.17 -4.02
C HIS A 202 -0.03 -2.94 -2.77
N SER A 203 0.67 -2.66 -1.66
CA SER A 203 0.36 -3.21 -0.34
C SER A 203 -1.06 -2.80 0.07
N MET A 204 -1.88 -3.80 0.41
CA MET A 204 -3.26 -3.61 0.83
C MET A 204 -3.37 -3.81 2.35
N PRO A 205 -4.18 -3.01 3.05
CA PRO A 205 -4.33 -3.16 4.49
C PRO A 205 -5.13 -4.44 4.80
N TYR A 206 -4.43 -5.46 5.28
CA TYR A 206 -4.99 -6.77 5.60
C TYR A 206 -4.18 -7.42 6.75
N PRO A 207 -4.72 -8.42 7.48
CA PRO A 207 -4.05 -8.98 8.67
C PRO A 207 -2.73 -9.69 8.38
N TYR A 208 -2.55 -10.15 7.15
CA TYR A 208 -1.29 -10.62 6.59
C TYR A 208 -1.00 -9.88 5.28
N ALA A 209 0.20 -10.04 4.72
CA ALA A 209 0.58 -9.29 3.52
C ALA A 209 -0.28 -9.70 2.31
N VAL A 210 -0.99 -8.72 1.76
CA VAL A 210 -1.77 -8.83 0.53
C VAL A 210 -1.38 -7.70 -0.39
N PHE A 211 -1.21 -8.02 -1.68
CA PHE A 211 -0.86 -7.04 -2.69
C PHE A 211 -1.91 -6.99 -3.79
N TYR A 212 -2.44 -5.81 -4.06
CA TYR A 212 -3.16 -5.54 -5.30
C TYR A 212 -2.12 -5.37 -6.42
N CYS A 213 -1.98 -6.38 -7.27
CA CYS A 213 -1.09 -6.36 -8.41
C CYS A 213 -1.87 -6.08 -9.68
N HIS A 214 -1.32 -5.25 -10.56
CA HIS A 214 -1.93 -4.99 -11.86
C HIS A 214 -0.91 -4.64 -12.95
N TYR A 215 -1.32 -4.93 -14.18
CA TYR A 215 -0.67 -4.57 -15.43
C TYR A 215 -1.69 -3.82 -16.28
N GLN A 216 -1.24 -2.74 -16.91
CA GLN A 216 -2.07 -1.91 -17.77
C GLN A 216 -1.47 -1.87 -19.18
N GLU A 217 -2.27 -2.19 -20.19
CA GLU A 217 -1.85 -2.23 -21.60
C GLU A 217 -1.57 -0.85 -22.20
N SER A 218 -2.21 0.21 -21.68
CA SER A 218 -1.95 1.58 -22.12
C SER A 218 -0.52 2.00 -21.77
N GLU A 219 0.01 2.99 -22.49
CA GLU A 219 1.36 3.48 -22.24
C GLU A 219 1.55 3.94 -20.79
N ASN A 220 2.55 3.37 -20.13
CA ASN A 220 3.00 3.76 -18.80
C ASN A 220 4.50 4.04 -18.86
N LYS A 221 4.96 5.03 -18.10
CA LYS A 221 6.39 5.34 -17.96
C LYS A 221 6.83 5.08 -16.54
N LEU A 222 8.03 4.53 -16.38
CA LEU A 222 8.61 4.20 -15.09
C LEU A 222 9.89 5.01 -14.90
N PHE A 223 10.06 5.59 -13.71
CA PHE A 223 11.22 6.41 -13.38
C PHE A 223 11.84 5.97 -12.06
N GLN A 224 13.16 6.01 -12.00
CA GLN A 224 13.91 6.05 -10.74
C GLN A 224 14.27 7.51 -10.45
N VAL A 225 13.90 8.00 -9.26
CA VAL A 225 14.02 9.41 -8.89
C VAL A 225 14.74 9.54 -7.56
N SER A 226 15.81 10.32 -7.54
CA SER A 226 16.57 10.54 -6.32
C SER A 226 16.17 11.85 -5.68
N LEU A 227 15.80 11.74 -4.41
CA LEU A 227 15.15 12.78 -3.64
C LEU A 227 15.95 13.07 -2.37
N THR A 228 16.00 14.34 -1.98
CA THR A 228 16.40 14.75 -0.62
C THR A 228 15.24 15.43 0.07
N GLY A 229 14.87 14.95 1.25
CA GLY A 229 13.90 15.62 2.11
C GLY A 229 14.50 16.87 2.75
N GLU A 230 13.65 17.79 3.18
CA GLU A 230 14.04 18.96 3.99
C GLU A 230 14.76 18.56 5.29
N ASN A 231 14.42 17.38 5.84
CA ASN A 231 15.10 16.81 7.01
C ASN A 231 16.46 16.16 6.68
N GLY A 232 16.93 16.24 5.43
CA GLY A 232 18.19 15.66 4.96
C GLY A 232 18.13 14.17 4.62
N VAL A 233 16.97 13.51 4.75
CA VAL A 233 16.82 12.10 4.36
C VAL A 233 16.95 11.95 2.85
N ARG A 234 17.68 10.93 2.40
CA ARG A 234 17.80 10.60 0.98
C ARG A 234 16.94 9.39 0.65
N VAL A 235 16.22 9.49 -0.47
CA VAL A 235 15.32 8.45 -0.97
C VAL A 235 15.62 8.22 -2.45
N GLU A 236 15.73 6.95 -2.83
CA GLU A 236 15.68 6.52 -4.23
C GLU A 236 14.27 5.96 -4.47
N ALA A 237 13.41 6.76 -5.09
CA ALA A 237 12.00 6.46 -5.26
C ALA A 237 11.69 5.93 -6.65
N ALA A 238 10.89 4.87 -6.73
CA ALA A 238 10.26 4.45 -7.96
C ALA A 238 9.01 5.30 -8.20
N ALA A 239 8.77 5.70 -9.45
CA ALA A 239 7.57 6.45 -9.83
C ALA A 239 6.98 5.94 -11.15
N VAL A 240 5.67 5.81 -11.20
CA VAL A 240 4.93 5.40 -12.41
C VAL A 240 4.11 6.59 -12.90
N CYS A 241 4.12 6.80 -14.21
CA CYS A 241 3.24 7.73 -14.91
C CYS A 241 2.30 6.95 -15.82
N HIS A 242 1.01 7.09 -15.60
CA HIS A 242 -0.04 6.58 -16.48
C HIS A 242 -0.36 7.63 -17.54
N MET A 243 -0.06 7.33 -18.81
CA MET A 243 -0.16 8.31 -19.90
C MET A 243 -1.60 8.48 -20.41
N ASP A 244 -2.42 7.42 -20.29
CA ASP A 244 -3.85 7.46 -20.57
C ASP A 244 -4.65 7.24 -19.27
N THR A 245 -5.37 8.28 -18.86
CA THR A 245 -6.25 8.26 -17.68
C THR A 245 -7.72 8.42 -18.05
N SER A 246 -8.07 8.27 -19.34
CA SER A 246 -9.42 8.54 -19.85
C SER A 246 -10.50 7.63 -19.25
N GLN A 247 -10.13 6.39 -18.89
CA GLN A 247 -11.02 5.39 -18.32
C GLN A 247 -11.04 5.39 -16.78
N TRP A 248 -10.25 6.25 -16.14
CA TRP A 248 -10.18 6.29 -14.68
C TRP A 248 -11.45 6.87 -14.09
N ASN A 249 -11.82 6.41 -12.88
CA ASN A 249 -12.93 6.96 -12.14
C ASN A 249 -12.70 8.47 -11.89
N ARG A 250 -13.70 9.30 -12.20
CA ARG A 250 -13.66 10.76 -11.98
C ARG A 250 -13.37 11.14 -10.53
N ASP A 251 -13.75 10.29 -9.58
CA ASP A 251 -13.56 10.52 -8.15
C ASP A 251 -12.21 9.98 -7.64
N HIS A 252 -11.35 9.46 -8.52
CA HIS A 252 -10.01 9.01 -8.14
C HIS A 252 -9.20 10.16 -7.51
N ALA A 253 -8.53 9.87 -6.39
CA ALA A 253 -7.86 10.89 -5.56
C ALA A 253 -6.89 11.79 -6.34
N SER A 254 -6.19 11.23 -7.32
CA SER A 254 -5.26 11.98 -8.18
C SER A 254 -5.90 13.19 -8.87
N PHE A 255 -7.16 13.10 -9.28
CA PHE A 255 -7.86 14.20 -9.96
C PHE A 255 -8.13 15.37 -9.00
N ARG A 256 -8.42 15.07 -7.73
CA ARG A 256 -8.57 16.08 -6.68
C ARG A 256 -7.22 16.71 -6.31
N VAL A 257 -6.18 15.90 -6.12
CA VAL A 257 -4.84 16.35 -5.73
C VAL A 257 -4.21 17.22 -6.83
N LEU A 258 -4.24 16.76 -8.08
CA LEU A 258 -3.62 17.44 -9.22
C LEU A 258 -4.53 18.49 -9.86
N LYS A 259 -5.80 18.55 -9.48
CA LYS A 259 -6.82 19.46 -10.04
C LYS A 259 -6.98 19.31 -11.56
N ILE A 260 -6.92 18.07 -12.05
CA ILE A 260 -7.11 17.70 -13.46
C ILE A 260 -8.31 16.76 -13.61
N LYS A 261 -8.69 16.44 -14.85
CA LYS A 261 -9.80 15.51 -15.15
C LYS A 261 -9.30 14.26 -15.88
N PRO A 262 -10.04 13.14 -15.84
CA PRO A 262 -9.72 11.95 -16.64
C PRO A 262 -9.43 12.30 -18.10
N GLY A 263 -8.33 11.76 -18.65
CA GLY A 263 -7.95 11.90 -20.05
C GLY A 263 -7.39 13.27 -20.46
N THR A 264 -7.28 14.23 -19.55
CA THR A 264 -6.74 15.57 -19.87
C THR A 264 -5.23 15.67 -19.76
N SER A 265 -4.61 14.82 -18.94
CA SER A 265 -3.16 14.77 -18.73
C SER A 265 -2.76 13.41 -18.15
N PRO A 266 -1.50 12.99 -18.34
CA PRO A 266 -0.92 11.90 -17.56
C PRO A 266 -1.00 12.16 -16.05
N VAL A 267 -1.16 11.09 -15.28
CA VAL A 267 -1.08 11.10 -13.81
C VAL A 267 0.16 10.30 -13.43
N CYS A 268 1.05 10.90 -12.65
CA CYS A 268 2.19 10.21 -12.08
C CYS A 268 2.03 10.06 -10.57
N HIS A 269 2.66 9.05 -10.00
CA HIS A 269 2.80 8.93 -8.55
C HIS A 269 4.10 8.23 -8.16
N PHE A 270 4.63 8.62 -7.00
CA PHE A 270 5.68 7.85 -6.35
C PHE A 270 5.09 6.58 -5.75
N LEU A 271 5.88 5.52 -5.70
CA LEU A 271 5.50 4.32 -4.98
C LEU A 271 5.85 4.47 -3.49
N PRO A 272 4.89 4.21 -2.58
CA PRO A 272 5.19 3.91 -1.19
C PRO A 272 6.26 2.81 -1.04
N VAL A 273 6.96 2.81 0.10
CA VAL A 273 8.07 1.88 0.39
C VAL A 273 7.64 0.41 0.42
N ASP A 274 6.40 0.14 0.80
CA ASP A 274 5.81 -1.19 0.81
C ASP A 274 5.18 -1.58 -0.53
N ASN A 275 5.32 -0.76 -1.57
CA ASN A 275 4.90 -1.08 -2.93
C ASN A 275 6.10 -1.44 -3.80
N LEU A 276 5.83 -2.17 -4.88
CA LEU A 276 6.87 -2.66 -5.78
C LEU A 276 6.40 -2.68 -7.23
N VAL A 277 7.35 -2.56 -8.15
CA VAL A 277 7.13 -2.76 -9.59
C VAL A 277 8.05 -3.86 -10.08
N TRP A 278 7.46 -4.88 -10.68
CA TRP A 278 8.21 -5.86 -11.45
C TRP A 278 8.42 -5.34 -12.87
N VAL A 279 9.64 -5.49 -13.38
CA VAL A 279 9.98 -5.17 -14.77
C VAL A 279 10.81 -6.29 -15.38
N PRO A 280 10.70 -6.54 -16.70
CA PRO A 280 11.60 -7.45 -17.39
C PRO A 280 13.06 -7.05 -17.15
N ASP A 281 13.90 -8.02 -16.83
CA ASP A 281 15.32 -7.79 -16.71
C ASP A 281 15.90 -7.75 -18.13
N GLN A 282 16.00 -6.54 -18.67
CA GLN A 282 16.70 -6.32 -19.92
C GLN A 282 18.17 -6.63 -19.66
N LEU A 283 18.63 -7.81 -20.08
CA LEU A 283 20.05 -7.99 -20.35
C LEU A 283 20.43 -6.89 -21.35
N PRO A 284 21.45 -6.06 -21.06
CA PRO A 284 21.96 -5.17 -22.08
C PRO A 284 22.33 -6.01 -23.30
N ALA A 285 21.76 -5.64 -24.45
CA ALA A 285 22.14 -6.20 -25.74
C ALA A 285 23.62 -5.93 -26.04
#